data_AF-A0A6B1HAW1-F1
#
_entry.id   AF-A0A6B1HAW1-F1
#
_cell.length_a   1.000
_cell.length_b   1.000
_cell.length_c   1.000
_cell.angle_alpha   90.00
_cell.angle_beta   90.00
_cell.angle_gamma   90.00
#
_symmetry.space_group_name_H-M   'P 1'
#
loop_
_entity.id
_entity.type
_entity.pdbx_description
1 polymer ?
#
loop_
_entity_poly.entity_id
_entity_poly.type
_entity_poly.pdbx_seq_one_letter_code
_entity_poly.pdbx_strand_id
1 'polypeptide(L)'
;EREADDVEAELALFDRAIGQARDDIERINAQMAKNLGPEERELFDAYLHMLDAGALAGDVRSGIREGQWAQGALKHAILEQAATFERMQDSYLRERSADVRELGQRVL
;
A
#
# COMPACT_ATOMS: atom_id res chain seq x y z
N GLU A 1 -18.76 3.34 -8.27
CA GLU A 1 -17.34 3.35 -8.67
C GLU A 1 -17.23 3.66 -10.17
N ARG A 2 -16.02 3.95 -10.66
CA ARG A 2 -15.74 4.18 -12.09
C ARG A 2 -15.07 2.92 -12.67
N GLU A 3 -15.47 2.54 -13.87
CA GLU A 3 -14.87 1.44 -14.63
C GLU A 3 -13.61 1.89 -15.38
N ALA A 4 -12.67 0.99 -15.59
CA ALA A 4 -11.46 1.22 -16.37
C ALA A 4 -11.81 1.34 -17.86
N ASP A 5 -11.47 2.49 -18.45
CA ASP A 5 -11.61 2.70 -19.89
C ASP A 5 -10.54 1.90 -20.68
N ASP A 6 -9.36 1.70 -20.07
CA ASP A 6 -8.26 0.88 -20.58
C ASP A 6 -7.49 0.25 -19.40
N VAL A 7 -7.63 -1.06 -19.24
CA VAL A 7 -7.01 -1.85 -18.16
C VAL A 7 -5.48 -1.73 -18.17
N GLU A 8 -4.85 -1.74 -19.35
CA GLU A 8 -3.38 -1.67 -19.45
C GLU A 8 -2.88 -0.27 -19.07
N ALA A 9 -3.63 0.78 -19.47
CA ALA A 9 -3.31 2.15 -19.06
C ALA A 9 -3.45 2.35 -17.54
N GLU A 10 -4.48 1.78 -16.92
CA GLU A 10 -4.69 1.82 -15.47
C GLU A 10 -3.62 1.03 -14.71
N LEU A 11 -3.22 -0.14 -15.21
CA LEU A 11 -2.09 -0.90 -14.65
C LEU A 11 -0.77 -0.11 -14.73
N ALA A 12 -0.49 0.52 -15.88
CA ALA A 12 0.70 1.36 -16.05
C ALA A 12 0.66 2.65 -15.22
N LEU A 13 -0.52 3.20 -14.94
CA LEU A 13 -0.71 4.29 -14.00
C LEU A 13 -0.38 3.84 -12.58
N PHE A 14 -0.98 2.73 -12.16
CA PHE A 14 -0.77 2.15 -10.83
C PHE A 14 0.70 1.77 -10.59
N ASP A 15 1.35 1.10 -11.55
CA ASP A 15 2.74 0.67 -11.42
C ASP A 15 3.72 1.84 -11.26
N ARG A 16 3.44 2.97 -11.92
CA ARG A 16 4.22 4.20 -11.72
C ARG A 16 4.00 4.80 -10.34
N ALA A 17 2.75 4.89 -9.92
CA ALA A 17 2.36 5.41 -8.63
C ALA A 17 2.96 4.62 -7.45
N ILE A 18 2.87 3.29 -7.50
CA ILE A 18 3.40 2.44 -6.44
C ILE A 18 4.93 2.44 -6.41
N GLY A 19 5.58 2.57 -7.58
CA GLY A 19 7.03 2.79 -7.66
C GLY A 19 7.45 4.10 -6.98
N GLN A 20 6.72 5.19 -7.21
CA GLN A 20 6.98 6.48 -6.55
C GLN A 20 6.80 6.41 -5.03
N ALA A 21 5.72 5.78 -4.57
CA ALA A 21 5.49 5.58 -3.14
C ALA A 21 6.60 4.74 -2.48
N ARG A 22 7.07 3.69 -3.16
CA ARG A 22 8.19 2.86 -2.71
C ARG A 22 9.47 3.68 -2.56
N ASP A 23 9.82 4.45 -3.58
CA ASP A 23 11.03 5.31 -3.55
C ASP A 23 10.96 6.36 -2.43
N ASP A 24 9.77 6.92 -2.18
CA ASP A 24 9.56 7.88 -1.09
C ASP A 24 9.75 7.23 0.29
N ILE A 25 9.23 6.02 0.49
CA ILE A 25 9.39 5.29 1.76
C ILE A 25 10.83 4.84 1.98
N GLU A 26 11.50 4.32 0.94
CA GLU A 26 12.91 3.97 1.00
C GLU A 26 13.77 5.18 1.38
N ARG A 27 13.46 6.37 0.83
CA ARG A 27 14.15 7.61 1.15
C ARG A 27 13.94 8.03 2.61
N ILE A 28 12.71 7.95 3.12
CA ILE A 28 12.40 8.26 4.52
C ILE A 28 13.14 7.29 5.45
N ASN A 29 13.10 5.99 5.15
CA ASN A 29 13.80 4.97 5.92
C ASN A 29 15.31 5.25 5.93
N ALA A 30 15.93 5.53 4.78
CA ALA A 30 17.35 5.86 4.68
C ALA A 30 17.73 7.10 5.50
N GLN A 31 16.86 8.13 5.53
CA GLN A 31 17.09 9.34 6.31
C GLN A 31 16.99 9.12 7.82
N MET A 32 16.15 8.16 8.23
CA MET A 32 15.92 7.82 9.63
C MET A 32 16.78 6.63 10.10
N ALA A 33 17.46 5.90 9.22
CA ALA A 33 18.15 4.64 9.50
C ALA A 33 19.17 4.72 10.66
N LYS A 34 19.79 5.89 10.85
CA LYS A 34 20.75 6.15 11.93
C LYS A 34 20.09 6.30 13.31
N ASN A 35 18.80 6.60 13.35
CA ASN A 35 18.03 6.89 14.56
C ASN A 35 16.89 5.88 14.81
N LEU A 36 16.62 4.99 13.85
CA LEU A 36 15.58 3.95 13.96
C LEU A 36 16.02 2.79 14.86
N GLY A 37 15.16 2.44 15.81
CA GLY A 37 15.25 1.20 16.57
C GLY A 37 14.94 -0.04 15.71
N PRO A 38 15.25 -1.24 16.19
CA PRO A 38 15.02 -2.49 15.46
C PRO A 38 13.54 -2.73 15.12
N GLU A 39 12.62 -2.44 16.03
CA GLU A 39 11.16 -2.58 15.77
C GLU A 39 10.67 -1.68 14.64
N GLU A 40 11.18 -0.44 14.56
CA GLU A 40 10.76 0.50 13.53
C GLU A 40 11.31 0.11 12.14
N ARG A 41 12.47 -0.57 12.09
CA ARG A 41 13.00 -1.11 10.84
C ARG A 41 12.19 -2.28 10.32
N GLU A 42 11.80 -3.22 11.20
CA GLU A 42 10.92 -4.32 10.82
C GLU A 42 9.58 -3.81 10.28
N LEU A 43 9.08 -2.70 10.83
CA LEU A 43 7.88 -2.04 10.32
C LEU A 43 8.07 -1.47 8.91
N PHE A 44 9.18 -0.78 8.64
CA PHE A 44 9.48 -0.28 7.30
C PHE A 44 9.61 -1.41 6.27
N ASP A 45 10.25 -2.52 6.65
CA ASP A 45 10.37 -3.70 5.79
C ASP A 45 8.99 -4.31 5.49
N ALA A 46 8.09 -4.35 6.48
CA ALA A 46 6.71 -4.78 6.26
C ALA A 46 5.95 -3.86 5.30
N TYR A 47 6.11 -2.54 5.40
CA TYR A 47 5.47 -1.59 4.47
C TYR A 47 5.99 -1.72 3.05
N LEU A 48 7.31 -1.87 2.87
CA LEU A 48 7.90 -2.12 1.56
C LEU A 48 7.41 -3.46 0.98
N HIS A 49 7.26 -4.49 1.81
CA HIS A 49 6.71 -5.76 1.37
C HIS A 49 5.24 -5.66 0.94
N MET A 50 4.43 -4.85 1.62
CA MET A 50 3.04 -4.58 1.22
C MET A 50 2.95 -3.82 -0.11
N LEU A 51 3.83 -2.85 -0.35
CA LEU A 51 3.86 -2.07 -1.59
C LEU A 51 4.43 -2.82 -2.80
N ASP A 52 5.26 -3.84 -2.57
CA ASP A 52 5.77 -4.68 -3.64
C ASP A 52 4.68 -5.67 -4.11
N ALA A 53 5.04 -6.80 -4.72
CA ALA A 53 4.13 -7.89 -5.09
C ALA A 53 3.37 -8.55 -3.91
N GLY A 54 3.38 -7.94 -2.73
CA GLY A 54 2.58 -8.34 -1.58
C GLY A 54 1.08 -8.13 -1.79
N ALA A 55 0.31 -8.40 -0.73
CA ALA A 55 -1.14 -8.49 -0.79
C ALA A 55 -1.79 -7.21 -1.37
N LEU A 56 -1.32 -6.02 -0.99
CA LEU A 56 -1.92 -4.76 -1.47
C LEU A 56 -1.76 -4.58 -2.99
N ALA A 57 -0.55 -4.64 -3.54
CA ALA A 57 -0.37 -4.44 -4.98
C ALA A 57 -1.01 -5.54 -5.82
N GLY A 58 -1.02 -6.77 -5.30
CA GLY A 58 -1.72 -7.91 -5.91
C GLY A 58 -3.23 -7.69 -5.99
N ASP A 59 -3.84 -7.23 -4.90
CA ASP A 59 -5.27 -6.93 -4.80
C ASP A 59 -5.66 -5.79 -5.75
N VAL A 60 -4.86 -4.72 -5.80
CA VAL A 60 -5.12 -3.59 -6.71
C VAL A 60 -5.02 -4.01 -8.17
N ARG A 61 -3.96 -4.73 -8.55
CA ARG A 61 -3.80 -5.22 -9.93
C ARG A 61 -4.92 -6.18 -10.33
N SER A 62 -5.44 -6.97 -9.39
CA SER A 62 -6.58 -7.85 -9.65
C SER A 62 -7.86 -7.04 -9.89
N GLY A 63 -8.15 -6.07 -9.02
CA GLY A 63 -9.29 -5.17 -9.19
C GLY A 63 -9.25 -4.40 -10.51
N ILE A 64 -8.07 -3.93 -10.92
CA ILE A 64 -7.90 -3.27 -12.23
C ILE A 64 -8.20 -4.22 -13.40
N ARG A 65 -7.70 -5.47 -13.33
CA ARG A 65 -8.00 -6.49 -14.35
C ARG A 65 -9.47 -6.90 -14.39
N GLU A 66 -10.18 -6.75 -13.28
CA GLU A 66 -11.63 -6.96 -13.18
C GLU A 66 -12.43 -5.76 -13.70
N GLY A 67 -11.76 -4.68 -14.16
CA GLY A 67 -12.38 -3.52 -14.78
C GLY A 67 -12.55 -2.33 -13.85
N GLN A 68 -11.95 -2.32 -12.66
CA GLN A 68 -11.92 -1.13 -11.81
C GLN A 68 -10.83 -0.15 -12.29
N TRP A 69 -11.10 1.16 -12.28
CA TRP A 69 -10.03 2.15 -12.40
C TRP A 69 -9.05 2.08 -11.21
N ALA A 70 -7.80 2.54 -11.40
CA ALA A 70 -6.71 2.33 -10.45
C ALA A 70 -6.99 2.90 -9.04
N GLN A 71 -7.56 4.10 -8.94
CA GLN A 71 -7.87 4.72 -7.65
C GLN A 71 -8.96 3.96 -6.89
N GLY A 72 -9.92 3.37 -7.62
CA GLY A 72 -10.98 2.55 -7.03
C GLY A 72 -10.44 1.24 -6.47
N ALA A 73 -9.66 0.54 -7.29
CA ALA A 73 -8.99 -0.70 -6.90
C ALA A 73 -8.06 -0.48 -5.69
N LEU A 74 -7.28 0.61 -5.71
CA LEU A 74 -6.42 1.01 -4.60
C LEU A 74 -7.21 1.24 -3.31
N LYS A 75 -8.26 2.06 -3.37
CA LYS A 75 -9.11 2.33 -2.21
C LYS A 75 -9.68 1.04 -1.62
N HIS A 76 -10.15 0.13 -2.47
CA HIS A 76 -10.72 -1.14 -2.02
C HIS A 76 -9.66 -2.00 -1.31
N ALA A 77 -8.50 -2.18 -1.93
CA ALA A 77 -7.41 -2.97 -1.36
C ALA A 77 -6.92 -2.40 -0.01
N ILE A 78 -6.80 -1.07 0.13
CA ILE A 78 -6.42 -0.43 1.40
C ILE A 78 -7.45 -0.71 2.48
N LEU A 79 -8.75 -0.61 2.16
CA LEU A 79 -9.83 -0.83 3.13
C LEU A 79 -9.84 -2.28 3.62
N GLU A 80 -9.67 -3.25 2.73
CA GLU A 80 -9.60 -4.67 3.08
C GLU A 80 -8.38 -4.98 3.95
N GLN A 81 -7.22 -4.41 3.63
CA GLN A 81 -6.03 -4.61 4.47
C GLN A 81 -6.16 -3.91 5.82
N ALA A 82 -6.62 -2.65 5.86
CA ALA A 82 -6.88 -1.97 7.12
C ALA A 82 -7.87 -2.76 8.00
N ALA A 83 -8.96 -3.27 7.41
CA ALA A 83 -9.94 -4.10 8.12
C ALA A 83 -9.33 -5.43 8.62
N THR A 84 -8.36 -6.00 7.90
CA THR A 84 -7.62 -7.19 8.33
C THR A 84 -6.76 -6.89 9.56
N PHE A 85 -6.05 -5.77 9.56
CA PHE A 85 -5.27 -5.30 10.72
C PHE A 85 -6.17 -4.93 11.91
N GLU A 86 -7.30 -4.26 11.69
CA GLU A 86 -8.26 -3.90 12.75
C GLU A 86 -8.86 -5.14 13.45
N ARG A 87 -9.02 -6.25 12.71
CA ARG A 87 -9.50 -7.54 13.24
C ARG A 87 -8.42 -8.32 14.01
N MET A 88 -7.15 -7.91 13.94
CA MET A 88 -6.09 -8.53 14.74
C MET A 88 -6.25 -8.11 16.21
N GLN A 89 -6.16 -9.10 17.10
CA GLN A 89 -6.35 -8.88 18.55
C GLN A 89 -5.19 -8.11 19.19
N ASP A 90 -4.04 -8.03 18.52
CA ASP A 90 -2.88 -7.29 18.97
C ASP A 90 -3.16 -5.77 18.95
N SER A 91 -3.09 -5.13 20.12
CA SER A 91 -3.30 -3.69 20.27
C SER A 91 -2.28 -2.87 19.48
N TYR A 92 -1.05 -3.37 19.36
CA TYR A 92 0.00 -2.72 18.59
C TYR A 92 -0.37 -2.69 17.10
N LEU A 93 -0.81 -3.82 16.53
CA LEU A 93 -1.22 -3.88 15.12
C LEU A 93 -2.49 -3.08 14.83
N ARG A 94 -3.39 -2.95 15.81
CA ARG A 94 -4.61 -2.14 15.67
C ARG A 94 -4.32 -0.65 15.55
N GLU A 95 -3.36 -0.14 16.33
CA GLU A 95 -2.88 1.25 16.21
C GLU A 95 -2.25 1.53 14.85
N ARG A 96 -1.68 0.50 14.19
CA ARG A 96 -1.03 0.59 12.88
C ARG A 96 -1.98 0.52 11.68
N SER A 97 -3.27 0.26 11.89
CA SER A 97 -4.28 0.31 10.81
C SER A 97 -4.36 1.69 10.14
N ALA A 98 -4.08 2.76 10.89
CA ALA A 98 -3.99 4.13 10.37
C ALA A 98 -2.81 4.29 9.41
N ASP A 99 -1.67 3.65 9.68
CA ASP A 99 -0.46 3.72 8.86
C ASP A 99 -0.70 3.07 7.48
N VAL A 100 -1.47 1.96 7.42
CA VAL A 100 -1.88 1.32 6.14
C VAL A 100 -2.75 2.26 5.29
N ARG A 101 -3.63 3.03 5.94
CA ARG A 101 -4.46 4.03 5.23
C ARG A 101 -3.61 5.19 4.71
N GLU A 102 -2.62 5.63 5.48
CA GLU A 102 -1.67 6.67 5.07
C GLU A 102 -0.79 6.21 3.90
N LEU A 103 -0.34 4.95 3.94
CA LEU A 103 0.39 4.31 2.84
C LEU A 103 -0.39 4.41 1.53
N GLY A 104 -1.68 4.12 1.59
CA GLY A 104 -2.58 4.23 0.46
C GLY A 104 -2.69 5.64 -0.14
N GLN A 105 -2.75 6.66 0.70
CA GLN A 105 -2.81 8.07 0.24
C GLN A 105 -1.52 8.53 -0.45
N ARG A 106 -0.40 7.86 -0.19
CA ARG A 106 0.90 8.17 -0.81
C ARG A 106 1.07 7.52 -2.19
N VAL A 107 0.23 6.55 -2.55
CA VAL A 107 0.31 5.83 -3.83
C VAL A 107 -0.40 6.59 -4.95
N LEU A 108 -1.69 6.94 -4.80
CA LEU A 108 -2.50 7.64 -5.83
C LEU A 108 -3.41 8.72 -5.23
#